data_AF-A0A7X3Z9Z0-F1
#
_entry.id   AF-A0A7X3Z9Z0-F1
#
_cell.length_a   1.000
_cell.length_b   1.000
_cell.length_c   1.000
_cell.angle_alpha   90.00
_cell.angle_beta   90.00
_cell.angle_gamma   90.00
#
_symmetry.space_group_name_H-M   'P 1'
#
loop_
_entity.id
_entity.type
_entity.pdbx_description
1 polymer ?
#
loop_
_entity_poly.entity_id
_entity_poly.type
_entity_poly.pdbx_seq_one_letter_code
_entity_poly.pdbx_strand_id
1 'polypeptide(L)'
;MERYEAGQPIFYTTWAPNWIMGVLQEGRDVVFLNAPFSSLPGNPDAMTEWSDGRNPGFGANDNYILVNKEFADANPKAMAFFNGLRISVGDLSAMMLRMNAGEKEPDQIEQIARDWIANNQADWDALIAAARSAE
;
A
#
# COMPACT_ATOMS: atom_id res chain seq x y z
N MET A 1 2.63 -15.76 14.20
CA MET A 1 1.72 -15.11 15.15
C MET A 1 1.76 -15.76 16.51
N GLU A 2 1.65 -17.09 16.62
CA GLU A 2 1.71 -17.83 17.90
C GLU A 2 2.81 -17.37 18.88
N ARG A 3 4.05 -17.15 18.41
CA ARG A 3 5.14 -16.66 19.27
C ARG A 3 4.87 -15.27 19.86
N TYR A 4 4.38 -14.35 19.04
CA TYR A 4 4.01 -12.99 19.48
C TYR A 4 2.87 -13.04 20.50
N GLU A 5 1.84 -13.84 20.24
CA GLU A 5 0.71 -14.04 21.16
C GLU A 5 1.15 -14.67 22.49
N ALA A 6 2.18 -15.52 22.46
CA ALA A 6 2.81 -16.09 23.65
C ALA A 6 3.82 -15.14 24.34
N GLY A 7 3.94 -13.88 23.90
CA GLY A 7 4.88 -12.89 24.45
C GLY A 7 6.35 -13.19 24.16
N GLN A 8 6.65 -14.04 23.17
CA GLN A 8 8.01 -14.40 22.79
C GLN A 8 8.55 -13.46 21.71
N PRO A 9 9.88 -13.27 21.65
CA PRO A 9 10.51 -12.48 20.58
C PRO A 9 10.19 -13.02 19.19
N ILE A 10 9.95 -12.10 18.26
CA ILE A 10 9.76 -12.38 16.84
C ILE A 10 10.77 -11.58 16.01
N PHE A 11 11.20 -12.16 14.89
CA PHE A 11 11.99 -11.49 13.86
C PHE A 11 11.52 -11.99 12.50
N TYR A 12 11.18 -11.07 11.61
CA TYR A 12 10.61 -11.39 10.30
C TYR A 12 10.88 -10.26 9.32
N THR A 13 10.75 -10.57 8.03
CA THR A 13 10.76 -9.59 6.95
C THR A 13 9.34 -9.33 6.49
N THR A 14 9.03 -8.10 6.14
CA THR A 14 7.73 -7.70 5.58
C THR A 14 7.90 -6.46 4.71
N TRP A 15 6.81 -6.02 4.08
CA TRP A 15 6.74 -4.81 3.27
C TRP A 15 5.42 -4.08 3.55
N ALA A 16 5.37 -2.80 3.25
CA ALA A 16 4.14 -1.99 3.34
C ALA A 16 3.58 -1.77 1.93
N PRO A 17 2.26 -1.91 1.70
CA PRO A 17 1.23 -2.43 2.61
C PRO A 17 1.25 -3.97 2.72
N ASN A 18 0.81 -4.51 3.87
CA ASN A 18 0.63 -5.94 4.12
C ASN A 18 -0.39 -6.18 5.25
N TRP A 19 -1.13 -7.30 5.22
CA TRP A 19 -2.11 -7.66 6.27
C TRP A 19 -1.51 -7.66 7.68
N ILE A 20 -0.22 -8.02 7.81
CA ILE A 20 0.43 -8.14 9.11
C ILE A 20 0.53 -6.78 9.82
N MET A 21 0.50 -5.67 9.09
CA MET A 21 0.51 -4.32 9.66
C MET A 21 -0.80 -3.96 10.37
N GLY A 22 -1.91 -4.64 10.02
CA GLY A 22 -3.16 -4.53 10.75
C GLY A 22 -3.17 -5.31 12.07
N VAL A 23 -2.17 -6.17 12.30
CA VAL A 23 -2.03 -7.03 13.49
C VAL A 23 -0.86 -6.58 14.38
N LEU A 24 0.30 -6.30 13.77
CA LEU A 24 1.52 -5.85 14.43
C LEU A 24 1.73 -4.36 14.12
N GLN A 25 1.34 -3.50 15.05
CA GLN A 25 1.43 -2.05 14.88
C GLN A 25 2.86 -1.55 15.14
N GLU A 26 3.41 -0.81 14.18
CA GLU A 26 4.73 -0.20 14.35
C GLU A 26 4.74 0.81 15.51
N GLY A 27 5.81 0.82 16.30
CA GLY A 27 5.98 1.71 17.45
C GLY A 27 5.24 1.25 18.71
N ARG A 28 4.41 0.19 18.59
CA ARG A 28 3.73 -0.47 19.71
C ARG A 28 4.18 -1.92 19.85
N ASP A 29 4.01 -2.71 18.80
CA ASP A 29 4.24 -4.15 18.80
C ASP A 29 5.58 -4.52 18.16
N VAL A 30 5.99 -3.75 17.15
CA VAL A 30 7.21 -3.99 16.35
C VAL A 30 7.90 -2.69 16.00
N VAL A 31 9.17 -2.78 15.62
CA VAL A 31 9.98 -1.69 15.06
C VAL A 31 10.74 -2.19 13.84
N PHE A 32 11.00 -1.31 12.88
CA PHE A 32 11.96 -1.60 11.81
C PHE A 32 13.38 -1.60 12.35
N LEU A 33 14.15 -2.62 12.00
CA LEU A 33 15.59 -2.66 12.29
C LEU A 33 16.35 -1.93 11.18
N ASN A 34 17.33 -1.11 11.58
CA ASN A 34 18.18 -0.43 10.63
C ASN A 34 19.28 -1.35 10.11
N ALA A 35 19.49 -1.34 8.79
CA ALA A 35 20.72 -1.78 8.17
C ALA A 35 21.85 -0.79 8.48
N PRO A 36 23.10 -1.27 8.61
CA PRO A 36 24.24 -0.41 8.92
C PRO A 36 24.68 0.50 7.76
N PHE A 37 24.29 0.17 6.52
CA PHE A 37 24.55 0.95 5.32
C PHE A 37 23.59 0.53 4.19
N SER A 38 23.42 1.40 3.19
CA SER A 38 22.61 1.12 2.00
C SER A 38 23.31 0.12 1.09
N SER A 39 22.62 -0.95 0.69
CA SER A 39 23.16 -1.94 -0.26
C SER A 39 22.02 -2.67 -0.96
N LEU A 40 21.81 -2.39 -2.25
CA LEU A 40 20.85 -3.12 -3.07
C LEU A 40 21.54 -3.80 -4.25
N PRO A 41 21.16 -5.04 -4.61
CA PRO A 41 21.74 -5.75 -5.75
C PRO A 41 21.62 -4.95 -7.04
N GLY A 42 22.72 -4.81 -7.78
CA GLY A 42 22.74 -4.13 -9.08
C GLY A 42 22.60 -2.61 -9.02
N ASN A 43 22.54 -2.00 -7.83
CA ASN A 43 22.50 -0.55 -7.66
C ASN A 43 23.58 -0.10 -6.65
N PRO A 44 24.80 0.22 -7.11
CA PRO A 44 25.88 0.65 -6.23
C PRO A 44 25.61 2.00 -5.55
N ASP A 45 24.70 2.81 -6.09
CA ASP A 45 24.33 4.13 -5.58
C ASP A 45 23.00 4.12 -4.81
N ALA A 46 22.57 2.93 -4.36
CA ALA A 46 21.31 2.77 -3.64
C ALA A 46 21.28 3.63 -2.37
N MET A 47 20.18 4.37 -2.19
CA MET A 47 19.88 5.11 -0.97
C MET A 47 18.67 4.49 -0.31
N THR A 48 18.87 3.91 0.87
CA THR A 48 17.81 3.21 1.62
C THR A 48 17.46 3.91 2.93
N GLU A 49 18.08 5.07 3.18
CA GLU A 49 17.70 5.95 4.28
C GLU A 49 16.39 6.67 3.95
N TRP A 50 15.47 6.69 4.90
CA TRP A 50 14.21 7.39 4.85
C TRP A 50 14.38 8.82 5.35
N SER A 51 13.41 9.69 5.03
CA SER A 51 13.47 11.11 5.41
C SER A 51 13.50 11.37 6.92
N ASP A 52 13.13 10.39 7.74
CA ASP A 52 13.19 10.44 9.19
C ASP A 52 14.50 9.87 9.78
N GLY A 53 15.47 9.54 8.93
CA GLY A 53 16.81 9.05 9.32
C GLY A 53 16.87 7.55 9.60
N ARG A 54 15.76 6.81 9.50
CA ARG A 54 15.80 5.34 9.57
C ARG A 54 16.37 4.78 8.27
N ASN A 55 17.02 3.62 8.34
CA ASN A 55 17.53 2.93 7.18
C ASN A 55 17.20 1.44 7.26
N PRO A 56 15.99 1.01 6.86
CA PRO A 56 15.60 -0.40 6.95
C PRO A 56 16.26 -1.30 5.89
N GLY A 57 17.25 -0.79 5.15
CA GLY A 57 17.90 -1.51 4.04
C GLY A 57 17.10 -1.51 2.74
N PHE A 58 15.94 -0.86 2.71
CA PHE A 58 15.12 -0.65 1.51
C PHE A 58 14.61 0.79 1.47
N GLY A 59 14.73 1.44 0.31
CA GLY A 59 14.19 2.78 0.10
C GLY A 59 12.65 2.80 0.17
N ALA A 60 12.08 3.97 0.43
CA ALA A 60 10.64 4.18 0.27
C ALA A 60 10.26 3.96 -1.21
N ASN A 61 9.17 3.24 -1.45
CA ASN A 61 8.68 2.92 -2.78
C ASN A 61 7.21 3.30 -2.92
N ASP A 62 6.82 3.62 -4.15
CA ASP A 62 5.44 3.89 -4.51
C ASP A 62 4.87 2.75 -5.38
N ASN A 63 3.57 2.52 -5.27
CA ASN A 63 2.82 1.67 -6.19
C ASN A 63 2.20 2.53 -7.29
N TYR A 64 2.37 2.11 -8.55
CA TYR A 64 1.88 2.85 -9.71
C TYR A 64 0.88 2.02 -10.51
N ILE A 65 -0.14 2.69 -11.06
CA ILE A 65 -1.00 2.12 -12.10
C ILE A 65 -0.26 2.31 -13.43
N LEU A 66 0.15 1.20 -14.02
CA LEU A 66 0.82 1.16 -15.33
C LEU A 66 -0.21 0.89 -16.42
N VAL A 67 -0.22 1.72 -17.45
CA VAL A 67 -1.21 1.67 -18.53
C VAL A 67 -0.50 1.65 -19.87
N ASN A 68 -1.05 0.91 -20.84
CA ASN A 68 -0.56 0.96 -22.21
C ASN A 68 -0.67 2.38 -22.79
N LYS A 69 0.36 2.81 -23.53
CA LYS A 69 0.44 4.18 -24.05
C LYS A 69 -0.71 4.53 -24.99
N GLU A 70 -1.05 3.68 -25.94
CA GLU A 70 -2.14 3.95 -26.89
C GLU A 70 -3.49 4.03 -26.18
N PHE A 71 -3.71 3.18 -25.17
CA PHE A 71 -4.88 3.27 -24.32
C PHE A 71 -4.93 4.61 -23.56
N ALA A 72 -3.80 5.03 -22.96
CA ALA A 72 -3.72 6.27 -22.22
C ALA A 72 -4.05 7.49 -23.10
N ASP A 73 -3.46 7.55 -24.30
CA ASP A 73 -3.68 8.63 -25.26
C ASP A 73 -5.15 8.67 -25.76
N ALA A 74 -5.81 7.50 -25.87
CA ALA A 74 -7.20 7.40 -26.29
C ALA A 74 -8.23 7.61 -25.16
N ASN A 75 -7.82 7.56 -23.89
CA ASN A 75 -8.73 7.56 -22.73
C ASN A 75 -8.31 8.57 -21.65
N PRO A 76 -8.35 9.88 -21.95
CA PRO A 76 -7.91 10.94 -21.02
C PRO A 76 -8.69 10.94 -19.69
N LYS A 77 -9.98 10.61 -19.72
CA LYS A 77 -10.81 10.46 -18.51
C LYS A 77 -10.35 9.32 -17.60
N ALA A 78 -9.97 8.18 -18.19
CA ALA A 78 -9.41 7.07 -17.43
C ALA A 78 -8.05 7.44 -16.85
N MET A 79 -7.21 8.16 -17.61
CA MET A 79 -5.92 8.66 -17.12
C MET A 79 -6.08 9.65 -15.96
N ALA A 80 -7.06 10.56 -16.03
CA ALA A 80 -7.38 11.45 -14.92
C ALA A 80 -7.81 10.67 -13.67
N PHE A 81 -8.63 9.62 -13.83
CA PHE A 81 -8.99 8.74 -12.72
C PHE A 81 -7.76 8.01 -12.15
N PHE A 82 -6.94 7.35 -12.97
CA PHE A 82 -5.77 6.59 -12.50
C PHE A 82 -4.74 7.50 -11.83
N ASN A 83 -4.50 8.69 -12.39
CA ASN A 83 -3.58 9.67 -11.81
C ASN A 83 -4.11 10.27 -10.51
N GLY A 84 -5.43 10.37 -10.32
CA GLY A 84 -6.05 10.93 -9.12
C GLY A 84 -6.31 9.91 -8.00
N LEU A 85 -6.45 8.62 -8.32
CA LEU A 85 -6.76 7.59 -7.33
C LEU A 85 -5.62 7.45 -6.31
N ARG A 86 -5.93 7.68 -5.04
CA ARG A 86 -5.02 7.46 -3.92
C ARG A 86 -5.70 6.57 -2.89
N ILE A 87 -4.98 5.54 -2.46
CA ILE A 87 -5.40 4.64 -1.40
C ILE A 87 -4.25 4.61 -0.39
N SER A 88 -4.55 4.87 0.88
CA SER A 88 -3.53 4.90 1.91
C SER A 88 -2.94 3.50 2.15
N VAL A 89 -1.69 3.44 2.62
CA VAL A 89 -1.06 2.18 3.04
C VAL A 89 -1.85 1.49 4.15
N GLY A 90 -2.47 2.29 5.04
CA GLY A 90 -3.34 1.79 6.11
C GLY A 90 -4.58 1.11 5.56
N ASP A 91 -5.29 1.74 4.63
CA ASP A 91 -6.48 1.17 4.01
C ASP A 91 -6.15 -0.11 3.23
N LEU A 92 -5.06 -0.12 2.44
CA LEU A 92 -4.62 -1.32 1.73
C LEU A 92 -4.29 -2.46 2.71
N SER A 93 -3.62 -2.15 3.82
CA SER A 93 -3.31 -3.15 4.86
C SER A 93 -4.58 -3.69 5.53
N ALA A 94 -5.57 -2.83 5.79
CA ALA A 94 -6.87 -3.24 6.33
C ALA A 94 -7.68 -4.11 5.36
N MET A 95 -7.68 -3.77 4.06
CA MET A 95 -8.29 -4.60 3.01
C MET A 95 -7.59 -5.96 2.92
N MET A 96 -6.24 -5.98 2.91
CA MET A 96 -5.47 -7.22 2.91
C MET A 96 -5.73 -8.07 4.17
N LEU A 97 -5.96 -7.44 5.32
CA LEU A 97 -6.32 -8.15 6.55
C LEU A 97 -7.67 -8.87 6.44
N ARG A 98 -8.70 -8.21 5.90
CA ARG A 98 -10.00 -8.84 5.61
C ARG A 98 -9.85 -10.04 4.67
N MET A 99 -9.09 -9.85 3.58
CA MET A 99 -8.78 -10.94 2.67
C MET A 99 -8.06 -12.06 3.41
N ASN A 100 -7.03 -11.77 4.20
CA ASN A 100 -6.31 -12.78 4.98
C ASN A 100 -7.21 -13.55 5.95
N ALA A 101 -8.21 -12.87 6.54
CA ALA A 101 -9.22 -13.45 7.43
C ALA A 101 -10.28 -14.33 6.74
N GLY A 102 -10.30 -14.37 5.40
CA GLY A 102 -11.13 -15.31 4.63
C GLY A 102 -12.06 -14.67 3.60
N GLU A 103 -12.14 -13.33 3.54
CA GLU A 103 -12.92 -12.61 2.52
C GLU A 103 -12.18 -12.60 1.17
N LYS A 104 -12.11 -13.75 0.49
CA LYS A 104 -11.27 -13.97 -0.70
C LYS A 104 -12.04 -14.31 -1.97
N GLU A 105 -13.34 -14.54 -1.88
CA GLU A 105 -14.16 -14.80 -3.06
C GLU A 105 -14.38 -13.50 -3.85
N PRO A 106 -14.58 -13.55 -5.19
CA PRO A 106 -14.71 -12.36 -6.02
C PRO A 106 -15.73 -11.33 -5.50
N ASP A 107 -16.93 -11.79 -5.12
CA ASP A 107 -17.99 -10.91 -4.59
C ASP A 107 -17.58 -10.26 -3.25
N GLN A 108 -16.78 -10.95 -2.44
CA GLN A 108 -16.28 -10.41 -1.17
C GLN A 108 -15.18 -9.37 -1.41
N ILE A 109 -14.29 -9.60 -2.37
CA ILE A 109 -13.27 -8.62 -2.79
C ILE A 109 -13.95 -7.37 -3.35
N GLU A 110 -15.00 -7.54 -4.15
CA GLU A 110 -15.82 -6.43 -4.63
C GLU A 110 -16.47 -5.68 -3.47
N GLN A 111 -17.02 -6.41 -2.49
CA GLN A 111 -17.60 -5.78 -1.30
C GLN A 111 -16.56 -5.00 -0.49
N ILE A 112 -15.34 -5.53 -0.32
CA ILE A 112 -14.23 -4.81 0.33
C ILE A 112 -13.95 -3.47 -0.36
N ALA A 113 -13.91 -3.46 -1.70
CA ALA A 113 -13.71 -2.24 -2.48
C ALA A 113 -14.89 -1.26 -2.32
N ARG A 114 -16.13 -1.77 -2.33
CA ARG A 114 -17.35 -0.96 -2.11
C ARG A 114 -17.37 -0.33 -0.72
N ASP A 115 -16.96 -1.07 0.31
CA ASP A 115 -16.88 -0.56 1.68
C ASP A 115 -15.83 0.56 1.78
N TRP A 116 -14.67 0.41 1.12
CA TRP A 116 -13.67 1.48 1.08
C TRP A 116 -14.20 2.73 0.37
N ILE A 117 -14.90 2.58 -0.75
CA ILE A 117 -15.54 3.71 -1.46
C ILE A 117 -16.56 4.40 -0.55
N ALA A 118 -17.43 3.64 0.12
CA ALA A 118 -18.44 4.20 1.01
C ALA A 118 -17.84 5.00 2.17
N ASN A 119 -16.71 4.53 2.71
CA ASN A 119 -15.99 5.22 3.78
C ASN A 119 -15.17 6.44 3.30
N ASN A 120 -14.94 6.57 1.99
CA ASN A 120 -14.19 7.66 1.35
C ASN A 120 -15.04 8.39 0.30
N GLN A 121 -16.36 8.44 0.49
CA GLN A 121 -17.31 8.84 -0.56
C GLN A 121 -17.03 10.23 -1.12
N ALA A 122 -16.67 11.21 -0.28
CA ALA A 122 -16.39 12.57 -0.71
C ALA A 122 -15.18 12.64 -1.65
N ASP A 123 -14.09 11.97 -1.29
CA ASP A 123 -12.86 11.91 -2.11
C ASP A 123 -13.11 11.12 -3.40
N TRP A 124 -13.88 10.03 -3.31
CA TRP A 124 -14.29 9.24 -4.47
C TRP A 124 -15.14 10.06 -5.45
N ASP A 125 -16.14 10.78 -4.96
CA ASP A 125 -17.01 11.62 -5.80
C ASP A 125 -16.22 12.76 -6.46
N ALA A 126 -15.30 13.39 -5.72
CA ALA A 126 -14.40 14.40 -6.26
C ALA A 126 -13.49 13.83 -7.36
N LEU A 127 -12.92 12.64 -7.15
CA LEU A 127 -12.11 11.93 -8.13
C LEU A 127 -12.91 11.63 -9.41
N ILE A 128 -14.14 11.11 -9.27
CA ILE A 128 -15.00 10.79 -10.41
C ILE A 128 -15.41 12.07 -11.17
N ALA A 129 -15.72 13.16 -10.47
CA ALA A 129 -16.04 14.43 -11.09
C ALA A 129 -14.85 15.01 -11.88
N ALA A 130 -13.64 14.97 -11.31
CA ALA A 130 -12.41 15.38 -11.99
C ALA A 130 -12.15 14.52 -13.23
N ALA A 131 -12.26 13.19 -13.11
CA ALA A 131 -12.08 12.27 -14.22
C ALA A 131 -13.08 12.49 -15.36
N ARG A 132 -14.35 12.77 -15.04
CA ARG A 132 -15.39 13.04 -16.05
C ARG A 132 -15.17 14.34 -16.83
N SER A 133 -14.50 15.30 -16.21
CA SER A 133 -14.25 16.64 -16.75
C SER A 133 -12.94 16.72 -17.55
N ALA A 134 -12.13 15.67 -17.56
CA ALA A 134 -10.92 15.61 -18.37
C ALA A 134 -11.24 15.47 -19.87
N GLU A 135 -10.44 16.16 -20.69
CA GLU A 135 -10.52 16.17 -22.16
C GLU A 135 -9.42 15.35 -22.81
#